data_AF-A0A7G2MKQ2-F1
#
_entry.id   AF-A0A7G2MKQ2-F1
#
_cell.length_a   1.000
_cell.length_b   1.000
_cell.length_c   1.000
_cell.angle_alpha   90.00
_cell.angle_beta   90.00
_cell.angle_gamma   90.00
#
_symmetry.space_group_name_H-M   'P 1'
#
loop_
_entity.id
_entity.type
_entity.pdbx_description
1 polymer ?
#
loop_
_entity_poly.entity_id
_entity_poly.type
_entity_poly.pdbx_seq_one_letter_code
_entity_poly.pdbx_strand_id
1 'polypeptide(L)'
;MKLKKLILYAFIPFTLGACTNWLDVAPDDQVNENTLFSKSDGYRNALNGIYKNMAESQLYGKELLYGAVEVLGHSYQNYGELAQTYNALYNYNYKDKDAQSLIENIWSKTYTAIANCNGLIANTEEADPSLLLNSTCKC
;
A
#
# COMPACT_ATOMS: atom_id res chain seq x y z
N MET A 1 40.52 32.20 -35.51
CA MET A 1 39.68 30.98 -35.43
C MET A 1 40.11 29.97 -34.35
N LYS A 2 41.38 29.94 -33.90
CA LYS A 2 41.87 29.00 -32.87
C LYS A 2 41.44 29.34 -31.42
N LEU A 3 41.30 30.63 -31.10
CA LEU A 3 40.95 31.09 -29.74
C LEU A 3 39.48 30.76 -29.35
N LYS A 4 38.54 30.86 -30.29
CA LYS A 4 37.13 30.47 -30.07
C LYS A 4 36.97 28.96 -29.78
N LYS A 5 37.81 28.12 -30.41
CA LYS A 5 37.83 26.66 -30.15
C LYS A 5 38.44 26.31 -28.80
N LEU A 6 39.40 27.08 -28.32
CA LEU A 6 40.03 26.93 -26.99
C LEU A 6 39.07 27.29 -25.85
N ILE A 7 38.26 28.35 -26.02
CA ILE A 7 37.21 28.72 -25.05
C ILE A 7 36.13 27.64 -25.00
N LEU A 8 35.77 27.04 -26.14
CA LEU A 8 34.82 25.93 -26.20
C LEU A 8 35.33 24.67 -25.47
N TYR A 9 36.63 24.36 -25.61
CA TYR A 9 37.27 23.21 -24.95
C TYR A 9 37.43 23.39 -23.43
N ALA A 10 37.61 24.63 -22.97
CA ALA A 10 37.73 24.95 -21.55
C ALA A 10 36.40 24.89 -20.78
N PHE A 11 35.26 24.96 -21.47
CA PHE A 11 33.94 24.97 -20.83
C PHE A 11 33.30 23.56 -20.71
N ILE A 12 33.79 22.57 -21.47
CA ILE A 12 33.34 21.17 -21.46
C ILE A 12 33.52 20.43 -20.11
N PRO A 13 34.60 20.64 -19.32
CA PRO A 13 34.73 19.94 -18.05
C PRO A 13 33.75 20.43 -16.97
N PHE A 14 33.15 21.62 -17.13
CA PHE A 14 32.21 22.17 -16.15
C PHE A 14 30.80 21.57 -16.25
N THR A 15 30.49 20.85 -17.33
CA THR A 15 29.16 20.24 -17.55
C THR A 15 29.10 18.76 -17.17
N LEU A 16 30.22 18.14 -16.77
CA LEU A 16 30.32 16.71 -16.45
C LEU A 16 30.44 16.42 -14.94
N GLY A 17 30.49 17.45 -14.09
CA GLY A 17 30.33 17.31 -12.64
C GLY A 17 28.87 17.11 -12.29
N ALA A 18 28.31 15.94 -12.60
CA ALA A 18 26.99 15.56 -12.10
C ALA A 18 27.05 15.54 -10.57
N CYS A 19 26.32 16.44 -9.91
CA CYS A 19 26.07 16.37 -8.48
C CYS A 19 25.41 15.03 -8.18
N THR A 20 26.17 14.09 -7.61
CA THR A 20 25.74 12.69 -7.41
C THR A 20 24.61 12.54 -6.40
N ASN A 21 24.28 13.59 -5.65
CA ASN A 21 23.32 13.53 -4.53
C ASN A 21 22.13 14.51 -4.69
N TRP A 22 21.99 15.17 -5.84
CA TRP A 22 20.88 16.11 -6.08
C TRP A 22 19.55 15.37 -6.31
N LEU A 23 19.61 14.14 -6.84
CA LEU A 23 18.44 13.34 -7.17
C LEU A 23 18.23 12.15 -6.23
N ASP A 24 18.66 12.29 -4.97
CA ASP A 24 18.29 11.38 -3.88
C ASP A 24 17.18 12.02 -3.02
N VAL A 25 16.29 12.78 -3.65
CA VAL A 25 15.03 13.21 -3.03
C VAL A 25 14.07 12.05 -3.20
N ALA A 26 14.02 11.16 -2.19
CA ALA A 26 12.93 10.23 -2.06
C ALA A 26 11.62 11.04 -2.09
N PRO A 27 10.61 10.66 -2.89
CA PRO A 27 9.34 11.39 -2.90
C PRO A 27 8.80 11.45 -1.46
N ASP A 28 8.49 12.66 -0.97
CA ASP A 28 8.06 12.91 0.42
C ASP A 28 6.89 11.99 0.86
N ASP A 29 6.11 11.49 -0.09
CA ASP A 29 4.94 10.63 0.14
C ASP A 29 5.24 9.11 0.08
N GLN A 30 6.45 8.67 -0.28
CA GLN A 30 6.83 7.26 -0.24
C GLN A 30 8.05 7.07 0.65
N VAL A 31 7.80 6.65 1.89
CA VAL A 31 8.86 6.23 2.79
C VAL A 31 9.49 4.95 2.23
N ASN A 32 10.74 5.04 1.78
CA ASN A 32 11.51 3.88 1.35
C ASN A 32 11.53 2.84 2.50
N GLU A 33 11.32 1.56 2.17
CA GLU A 33 11.27 0.46 3.14
C GLU A 33 12.46 0.47 4.12
N ASN A 34 13.67 0.72 3.61
CA ASN A 34 14.89 0.82 4.43
C ASN A 34 14.83 1.99 5.43
N THR A 35 14.17 3.08 5.05
CA THR A 35 13.98 4.25 5.91
C THR A 35 12.82 4.02 6.88
N LEU A 36 11.77 3.33 6.44
CA LEU A 36 10.62 2.96 7.26
C LEU A 36 11.07 2.11 8.44
N PHE A 37 11.81 1.02 8.19
CA PHE A 37 12.24 0.10 9.25
C PHE A 37 13.53 0.53 9.99
N SER A 38 14.07 1.73 9.71
CA SER A 38 15.23 2.26 10.44
C SER A 38 14.93 2.68 11.88
N LYS A 39 13.65 2.89 12.23
CA LYS A 39 13.20 3.37 13.54
C LYS A 39 12.00 2.56 14.02
N SER A 40 11.85 2.46 15.34
CA SER A 40 10.74 1.76 15.99
C SER A 40 9.36 2.28 15.56
N ASP A 41 9.19 3.59 15.39
CA ASP A 41 7.94 4.21 14.95
C ASP A 41 7.53 3.75 13.54
N GLY A 42 8.49 3.39 12.68
CA GLY A 42 8.18 2.95 11.34
C GLY A 42 7.54 1.56 11.30
N TYR A 43 7.90 0.66 12.21
CA TYR A 43 7.19 -0.61 12.40
C TYR A 43 5.73 -0.38 12.82
N ARG A 44 5.49 0.60 13.72
CA ARG A 44 4.15 0.99 14.13
C ARG A 44 3.36 1.62 12.98
N ASN A 45 4.01 2.44 12.15
CA ASN A 45 3.40 3.04 10.97
C ASN A 45 3.04 1.99 9.91
N ALA A 46 3.91 1.01 9.67
CA ALA A 46 3.65 -0.12 8.78
C ALA A 46 2.43 -0.92 9.26
N LEU A 47 2.37 -1.24 10.56
CA LEU A 47 1.24 -1.92 11.19
C LEU A 47 -0.06 -1.12 11.04
N ASN A 48 -0.02 0.19 11.33
CA ASN A 48 -1.16 1.09 11.15
C ASN A 48 -1.63 1.15 9.70
N GLY A 49 -0.70 1.11 8.74
CA GLY A 49 -1.00 1.04 7.30
C GLY A 49 -1.76 -0.23 6.92
N ILE A 50 -1.37 -1.38 7.48
CA ILE A 50 -2.08 -2.65 7.29
C ILE A 50 -3.50 -2.55 7.83
N TYR A 51 -3.68 -2.07 9.07
CA TYR A 51 -5.00 -1.88 9.65
C TYR A 51 -5.86 -0.90 8.85
N LYS A 52 -5.27 0.18 8.33
CA LYS A 52 -5.96 1.13 7.46
C LYS A 52 -6.45 0.46 6.18
N ASN A 53 -5.64 -0.36 5.52
CA ASN A 53 -6.05 -1.14 4.35
C ASN A 53 -7.21 -2.10 4.68
N MET A 54 -7.12 -2.80 5.82
CA MET A 54 -8.18 -3.71 6.28
C MET A 54 -9.50 -2.99 6.59
N ALA A 55 -9.43 -1.76 7.08
CA ALA A 55 -10.60 -0.93 7.41
C ALA A 55 -11.27 -0.29 6.17
N GLU A 56 -10.69 -0.43 4.97
CA GLU A 56 -11.32 0.05 3.75
C GLU A 56 -12.64 -0.66 3.46
N SER A 57 -13.53 0.02 2.73
CA SER A 57 -14.86 -0.50 2.41
C SER A 57 -14.83 -1.83 1.65
N GLN A 58 -13.81 -2.04 0.83
CA GLN A 58 -13.60 -3.26 0.05
C GLN A 58 -13.27 -4.48 0.92
N LEU A 59 -12.93 -4.28 2.21
CA LEU A 59 -12.67 -5.33 3.19
C LEU A 59 -13.62 -5.18 4.39
N TYR A 60 -13.07 -5.06 5.61
CA TYR A 60 -13.85 -5.05 6.85
C TYR A 60 -14.58 -3.74 7.12
N GLY A 61 -14.32 -2.69 6.33
CA GLY A 61 -15.12 -1.46 6.37
C GLY A 61 -16.55 -1.67 5.86
N LYS A 62 -16.79 -2.67 5.01
CA LYS A 62 -18.13 -3.00 4.50
C LYS A 62 -18.22 -4.44 3.98
N GLU A 63 -17.54 -4.79 2.89
CA GLU A 63 -17.84 -6.01 2.13
C GLU A 63 -17.67 -7.32 2.92
N LEU A 64 -16.64 -7.40 3.78
CA LEU A 64 -16.37 -8.57 4.64
C LEU A 64 -17.07 -8.50 6.01
N LEU A 65 -17.87 -7.47 6.27
CA LEU A 65 -18.57 -7.28 7.55
C LEU A 65 -20.09 -7.31 7.41
N TYR A 66 -20.66 -6.40 6.63
CA TYR A 66 -22.11 -6.27 6.46
C TYR A 66 -22.54 -6.08 4.99
N GLY A 67 -21.58 -6.14 4.04
CA GLY A 67 -21.84 -6.06 2.61
C GLY A 67 -21.97 -7.45 1.98
N ALA A 68 -21.07 -7.77 1.07
CA ALA A 68 -21.06 -9.01 0.31
C ALA A 68 -21.22 -10.30 1.14
N VAL A 69 -20.58 -10.41 2.31
CA VAL A 69 -20.64 -11.65 3.13
C VAL A 69 -22.05 -11.95 3.64
N GLU A 70 -22.78 -10.92 4.08
CA GLU A 70 -24.15 -11.06 4.60
C GLU A 70 -25.16 -11.30 3.46
N VAL A 71 -24.91 -10.70 2.28
CA VAL A 71 -25.70 -10.95 1.06
C VAL A 71 -25.57 -12.41 0.64
N LEU A 72 -24.34 -12.94 0.59
CA LEU A 72 -24.07 -14.35 0.26
C LEU A 72 -24.58 -15.31 1.34
N GLY A 73 -24.56 -14.88 2.60
CA GLY A 73 -25.11 -15.62 3.74
C GLY A 73 -26.64 -15.60 3.82
N HIS A 74 -27.33 -14.85 2.94
CA HIS A 74 -28.78 -14.62 2.98
C HIS A 74 -29.30 -14.06 4.32
N SER A 75 -28.47 -13.31 5.05
CA SER A 75 -28.90 -12.61 6.27
C SER A 75 -29.87 -11.46 5.98
N TYR A 76 -29.82 -10.90 4.76
CA TYR A 76 -30.74 -9.89 4.28
C TYR A 76 -31.86 -10.49 3.45
N GLN A 77 -33.09 -10.07 3.72
CA GLN A 77 -34.24 -10.41 2.91
C GLN A 77 -34.28 -9.52 1.66
N ASN A 78 -34.31 -10.13 0.47
CA ASN A 78 -34.34 -9.39 -0.78
C ASN A 78 -35.78 -9.15 -1.26
N TYR A 79 -36.26 -7.92 -1.10
CA TYR A 79 -37.57 -7.47 -1.62
C TYR A 79 -37.50 -6.83 -3.02
N GLY A 80 -36.38 -7.02 -3.73
CA GLY A 80 -36.14 -6.40 -5.04
C GLY A 80 -35.43 -5.04 -4.98
N GLU A 81 -34.95 -4.64 -3.80
CA GLU A 81 -34.32 -3.33 -3.56
C GLU A 81 -32.79 -3.38 -3.49
N LEU A 82 -32.19 -4.57 -3.60
CA LEU A 82 -30.74 -4.69 -3.61
C LEU A 82 -30.13 -4.00 -4.84
N ALA A 83 -29.02 -3.29 -4.62
CA ALA A 83 -28.18 -2.80 -5.71
C ALA A 83 -27.79 -3.95 -6.66
N GLN A 84 -27.64 -3.65 -7.96
CA GLN A 84 -27.43 -4.67 -9.00
C GLN A 84 -26.33 -5.68 -8.65
N THR A 85 -25.17 -5.20 -8.16
CA THR A 85 -24.06 -6.07 -7.76
C THR A 85 -24.45 -7.03 -6.63
N TYR A 86 -25.15 -6.55 -5.60
CA TYR A 86 -25.62 -7.41 -4.51
C TYR A 86 -26.77 -8.32 -4.93
N ASN A 87 -27.62 -7.89 -5.85
CA ASN A 87 -28.64 -8.76 -6.43
C ASN A 87 -28.01 -9.90 -7.23
N ALA A 88 -26.95 -9.64 -7.99
CA ALA A 88 -26.20 -10.67 -8.70
C ALA A 88 -25.55 -11.67 -7.74
N LEU A 89 -24.92 -11.20 -6.65
CA LEU A 89 -24.36 -12.09 -5.61
C LEU A 89 -25.44 -12.91 -4.90
N TYR A 90 -26.55 -12.29 -4.53
CA TYR A 90 -27.70 -12.95 -3.88
C TYR A 90 -28.26 -14.09 -4.74
N ASN A 91 -28.24 -13.93 -6.07
CA ASN A 91 -28.70 -14.93 -7.04
C ASN A 91 -27.57 -15.82 -7.58
N TYR A 92 -26.38 -15.79 -6.97
CA TYR A 92 -25.20 -16.58 -7.37
C TYR A 92 -24.75 -16.36 -8.82
N ASN A 93 -25.05 -15.19 -9.40
CA ASN A 93 -24.66 -14.84 -10.76
C ASN A 93 -23.22 -14.32 -10.81
N TYR A 94 -22.25 -15.22 -10.68
CA TYR A 94 -20.82 -14.91 -10.75
C TYR A 94 -20.30 -14.58 -12.15
N LYS A 95 -21.17 -14.56 -13.17
CA LYS A 95 -20.84 -14.08 -14.52
C LYS A 95 -21.14 -12.59 -14.70
N ASP A 96 -21.87 -12.00 -13.76
CA ASP A 96 -22.08 -10.56 -13.73
C ASP A 96 -20.75 -9.83 -13.52
N LYS A 97 -20.50 -8.81 -14.35
CA LYS A 97 -19.23 -8.08 -14.37
C LYS A 97 -18.97 -7.35 -13.04
N ASP A 98 -20.01 -6.77 -12.44
CA ASP A 98 -19.84 -5.99 -11.23
C ASP A 98 -19.66 -6.91 -10.02
N ALA A 99 -20.35 -8.06 -10.01
CA ALA A 99 -20.12 -9.10 -9.01
C ALA A 99 -18.69 -9.65 -9.07
N GLN A 100 -18.16 -9.91 -10.27
CA GLN A 100 -16.75 -10.32 -10.46
C GLN A 100 -15.79 -9.25 -9.95
N SER A 101 -15.98 -8.00 -10.35
CA SER A 101 -15.12 -6.89 -9.92
C SER A 101 -15.13 -6.71 -8.40
N LEU A 102 -16.28 -6.86 -7.76
CA LEU A 102 -16.37 -6.82 -6.30
C LEU A 102 -15.55 -7.94 -5.64
N ILE A 103 -15.69 -9.18 -6.11
CA ILE A 103 -14.95 -10.33 -5.58
C ILE A 103 -13.44 -10.16 -5.80
N GLU A 104 -13.03 -9.72 -7.00
CA GLU A 104 -11.62 -9.45 -7.33
C GLU A 104 -11.03 -8.37 -6.42
N ASN A 105 -11.78 -7.30 -6.12
CA ASN A 105 -11.34 -6.25 -5.22
C ASN A 105 -11.14 -6.76 -3.79
N ILE A 106 -12.08 -7.55 -3.27
CA ILE A 106 -11.93 -8.20 -1.95
C ILE A 106 -10.65 -9.05 -1.93
N TRP A 107 -10.47 -9.90 -2.96
CA TRP A 107 -9.33 -10.80 -3.06
C TRP A 107 -8.01 -10.04 -3.13
N SER A 108 -7.89 -9.10 -4.06
CA SER A 108 -6.67 -8.30 -4.27
C SER A 108 -6.29 -7.50 -3.02
N LYS A 109 -7.26 -6.85 -2.37
CA LYS A 109 -7.02 -6.08 -1.14
C LYS A 109 -6.61 -6.96 0.04
N THR A 110 -7.21 -8.15 0.16
CA THR A 110 -6.85 -9.13 1.19
C THR A 110 -5.41 -9.62 1.00
N TYR A 111 -5.03 -10.00 -0.24
CA TYR A 111 -3.67 -10.42 -0.53
C TYR A 111 -2.65 -9.29 -0.37
N THR A 112 -3.04 -8.05 -0.63
CA THR A 112 -2.21 -6.87 -0.33
C THR A 112 -1.95 -6.76 1.17
N ALA A 113 -2.98 -6.95 2.01
CA ALA A 113 -2.80 -6.97 3.47
C ALA A 113 -1.88 -8.10 3.92
N ILE A 114 -2.04 -9.31 3.37
CA ILE A 114 -1.17 -10.47 3.66
C ILE A 114 0.28 -10.18 3.27
N ALA A 115 0.52 -9.65 2.07
CA ALA A 115 1.86 -9.31 1.61
C ALA A 115 2.52 -8.26 2.52
N ASN A 116 1.78 -7.23 2.93
CA ASN A 116 2.27 -6.21 3.85
C ASN A 116 2.56 -6.78 5.25
N CYS A 117 1.73 -7.71 5.76
CA CYS A 117 2.01 -8.44 6.99
C CYS A 117 3.30 -9.25 6.89
N ASN A 118 3.49 -9.99 5.79
CA ASN A 118 4.70 -10.78 5.55
C ASN A 118 5.95 -9.89 5.50
N GLY A 119 5.87 -8.74 4.83
CA GLY A 119 6.95 -7.74 4.81
C GLY A 119 7.27 -7.21 6.20
N LEU A 120 6.25 -6.88 7.00
CA LEU A 120 6.44 -6.44 8.38
C LEU A 120 7.09 -7.53 9.25
N ILE A 121 6.65 -8.78 9.13
CA ILE A 121 7.21 -9.91 9.89
C ILE A 121 8.68 -10.12 9.52
N ALA A 122 9.00 -10.18 8.23
CA ALA A 122 10.39 -10.37 7.76
C ALA A 122 11.33 -9.27 8.29
N ASN A 123 10.92 -8.00 8.18
CA ASN A 123 11.69 -6.88 8.69
C ASN A 123 11.79 -6.88 10.23
N THR A 124 10.84 -7.51 10.93
CA THR A 124 10.87 -7.63 12.41
C THR A 124 11.83 -8.73 12.84
N GLU A 125 11.91 -9.84 12.11
CA GLU A 125 12.84 -10.94 12.38
C GLU A 125 14.30 -10.52 12.19
N GLU A 126 14.58 -9.59 11.28
CA GLU A 126 15.92 -9.02 11.04
C GLU A 126 16.29 -7.87 12.00
N ALA A 127 15.31 -7.33 12.73
CA ALA A 127 15.50 -6.14 13.57
C ALA A 127 16.34 -6.42 14.82
N ASP A 128 17.14 -5.44 15.25
CA ASP A 128 17.74 -5.46 16.58
C ASP A 128 16.62 -5.41 17.64
N PRO A 129 16.52 -6.39 18.56
CA PRO A 129 15.49 -6.41 19.61
C PRO A 129 15.44 -5.13 20.44
N SER A 130 16.56 -4.45 20.64
CA SER A 130 16.63 -3.19 21.39
C SER A 130 15.88 -2.04 20.71
N LEU A 131 15.78 -2.06 19.38
CA LEU A 131 15.00 -1.10 18.59
C LEU A 131 13.50 -1.22 18.91
N LEU A 132 13.01 -2.45 19.06
CA LEU A 132 11.60 -2.75 19.35
C LEU A 132 11.26 -2.49 20.83
N LEU A 133 12.18 -2.82 21.74
CA LEU A 133 12.01 -2.67 23.19
C LEU A 133 12.09 -1.21 23.68
N ASN A 134 12.89 -0.36 23.02
CA ASN A 134 12.98 1.07 23.37
C ASN A 134 11.76 1.89 22.95
N SER A 135 10.77 1.28 22.28
CA SER A 135 9.44 1.87 22.10
C SER A 135 8.61 1.80 23.40
N THR A 136 9.20 2.24 24.51
CA THR A 136 8.42 2.48 25.72
C THR A 136 7.44 3.59 25.40
N CYS A 137 6.16 3.21 25.41
CA CYS A 137 5.03 4.12 25.37
C CYS A 137 5.26 5.16 26.49
N LYS A 138 5.72 6.36 26.12
CA LYS A 138 5.58 7.53 26.99
C LYS A 138 4.09 7.88 26.94
N CYS A 139 3.33 7.22 27.81
CA CYS A 139 2.02 7.69 28.23
C CYS A 139 2.15 9.08 28.85
#